data_AF-A0A7R5K2V7-F1
#
_entry.id   AF-A0A7R5K2V7-F1
#
_cell.length_a   1.000
_cell.length_b   1.000
_cell.length_c   1.000
_cell.angle_alpha   90.00
_cell.angle_beta   90.00
_cell.angle_gamma   90.00
#
_symmetry.space_group_name_H-M   'P 1'
#
loop_
_entity.id
_entity.type
_entity.pdbx_description
1 polymer ?
#
loop_
_entity_poly.entity_id
_entity_poly.type
_entity_poly.pdbx_seq_one_letter_code
_entity_poly.pdbx_strand_id
1 'polypeptide(L)'
;YPQEEAPGPRIPAQIRVRLWFGLAVDEKEFNQFAEGKLSVFAETYENQTKLALVGNWGTTGLTYPKYSDVTGRIRLPKDSFRPSAGWAWAGDWFVCPERTLLHDVDAGHLSFVEEVFENQVRLPGGQWIHMTDAYTDVNGEKVLPKEEIECPPGWKWEDLEWDTDLNRAVDEKGWEYGLTIPPERRPKAWVPAEKMYHTNRRRRWVRLRRRDLEHMDTSRK
;
A
#
# COMPACT_ATOMS: atom_id res chain seq x y z
N TYR A 1 3.92 2.54 38.01
CA TYR A 1 4.65 3.28 36.96
C TYR A 1 6.06 2.75 36.93
N PRO A 2 6.52 2.08 35.86
CA PRO A 2 7.95 1.93 35.66
C PRO A 2 8.47 3.17 34.95
N GLN A 3 9.41 3.86 35.59
CA GLN A 3 10.32 4.79 34.94
C GLN A 3 11.32 3.96 34.14
N GLU A 4 11.36 4.14 32.82
CA GLU A 4 12.49 3.72 32.00
C GLU A 4 13.27 4.97 31.57
N GLU A 5 14.45 5.16 32.17
CA GLU A 5 15.48 6.12 31.77
C GLU A 5 16.41 5.50 30.71
N ALA A 6 15.85 5.09 29.57
CA ALA A 6 16.65 4.74 28.40
C ALA A 6 15.99 5.30 27.14
N PRO A 7 16.75 5.87 26.17
CA PRO A 7 16.23 6.27 24.88
C PRO A 7 16.04 5.01 24.01
N GLY A 8 15.18 4.10 24.45
CA GLY A 8 14.65 3.03 23.61
C GLY A 8 13.71 3.62 22.55
N PRO A 9 13.44 2.91 21.45
CA PRO A 9 12.49 3.36 20.44
C PRO A 9 11.16 3.70 21.13
N ARG A 10 10.76 4.97 21.06
CA ARG A 10 9.47 5.44 21.61
C ARG A 10 8.39 4.52 21.06
N ILE A 11 7.68 3.83 21.96
CA ILE A 11 6.48 3.05 21.59
C ILE A 11 5.54 4.03 20.87
N PRO A 12 5.33 3.88 19.54
CA PRO A 12 4.72 4.95 18.76
C PRO A 12 3.24 5.12 19.07
N ALA A 13 2.58 4.08 19.60
CA ALA A 13 1.26 4.16 20.23
C ALA A 13 0.98 2.88 21.05
N GLN A 14 0.10 2.99 22.06
CA GLN A 14 -0.53 1.86 22.73
C GLN A 14 -2.04 1.91 22.44
N ILE A 15 -2.57 0.89 21.77
CA ILE A 15 -4.00 0.78 21.48
C ILE A 15 -4.62 -0.22 22.46
N ARG A 16 -5.72 0.16 23.12
CA ARG A 16 -6.54 -0.74 23.94
C ARG A 16 -7.89 -0.91 23.27
N VAL A 17 -8.16 -2.10 22.72
CA VAL A 17 -9.42 -2.41 22.05
C VAL A 17 -10.32 -3.21 23.00
N ARG A 18 -11.59 -2.82 23.08
CA ARG A 18 -12.67 -3.62 23.69
C ARG A 18 -13.67 -3.96 22.59
N LEU A 19 -13.82 -5.23 22.28
CA LEU A 19 -14.74 -5.72 21.24
C LEU A 19 -15.95 -6.36 21.90
N TRP A 20 -17.13 -6.14 21.34
CA TRP A 20 -18.39 -6.76 21.76
C TRP A 20 -18.95 -7.62 20.63
N PHE A 21 -19.29 -8.86 20.95
CA PHE A 21 -19.88 -9.84 20.02
C PHE A 21 -21.23 -10.36 20.55
N GLY A 22 -22.02 -9.51 21.20
CA GLY A 22 -23.37 -9.83 21.68
C GLY A 22 -24.47 -9.34 20.73
N LEU A 23 -25.73 -9.60 21.08
CA LEU A 23 -26.88 -9.16 20.29
C LEU A 23 -27.05 -7.64 20.36
N ALA A 24 -27.58 -7.04 19.29
CA ALA A 24 -27.84 -5.60 19.24
C ALA A 24 -28.84 -5.13 20.33
N VAL A 25 -29.74 -6.00 20.78
CA VAL A 25 -30.68 -5.69 21.87
C VAL A 25 -29.97 -5.46 23.22
N ASP A 26 -28.75 -5.97 23.38
CA ASP A 26 -27.95 -5.88 24.61
C ASP A 26 -26.93 -4.73 24.57
N GLU A 27 -26.99 -3.85 23.55
CA GLU A 27 -26.07 -2.72 23.37
C GLU A 27 -25.97 -1.82 24.62
N LYS A 28 -27.08 -1.68 25.38
CA LYS A 28 -27.14 -0.86 26.59
C LYS A 28 -26.17 -1.34 27.68
N GLU A 29 -25.88 -2.63 27.76
CA GLU A 29 -24.94 -3.19 28.75
C GLU A 29 -23.49 -2.94 28.34
N PHE A 30 -23.20 -2.94 27.04
CA PHE A 30 -21.87 -2.61 26.54
C PHE A 30 -21.53 -1.13 26.74
N ASN A 31 -22.50 -0.24 26.47
CA ASN A 31 -22.30 1.21 26.58
C ASN A 31 -21.96 1.67 28.01
N GLN A 32 -22.32 0.90 29.05
CA GLN A 32 -21.93 1.20 30.44
C GLN A 32 -20.41 1.15 30.67
N PHE A 33 -19.66 0.39 29.86
CA PHE A 33 -18.21 0.24 29.98
C PHE A 33 -17.42 1.03 28.92
N ALA A 34 -18.13 1.76 28.05
CA ALA A 34 -17.54 2.59 27.02
C ALA A 34 -17.32 4.02 27.53
N GLU A 35 -16.15 4.29 28.10
CA GLU A 35 -15.68 5.67 28.33
C GLU A 35 -15.21 6.24 26.99
N GLY A 36 -16.12 6.79 26.18
CA GLY A 36 -15.75 7.41 24.91
C GLY A 36 -16.94 7.95 24.10
N LYS A 37 -16.66 8.90 23.20
CA LYS A 37 -17.61 9.39 22.22
C LYS A 37 -17.56 8.49 20.98
N LEU A 38 -18.62 7.72 20.73
CA LEU A 38 -18.74 6.93 19.50
C LEU A 38 -19.05 7.88 18.32
N SER A 39 -18.22 7.83 17.28
CA SER A 39 -18.42 8.57 16.04
C SER A 39 -18.54 7.57 14.88
N VAL A 40 -19.71 7.52 14.25
CA VAL A 40 -19.96 6.76 13.02
C VAL A 40 -19.89 7.72 11.85
N PHE A 41 -19.27 7.29 10.75
CA PHE A 41 -19.12 8.12 9.56
C PHE A 41 -19.76 7.40 8.37
N ALA A 42 -20.43 8.19 7.54
CA ALA A 42 -20.78 7.76 6.19
C ALA A 42 -19.61 8.06 5.26
N GLU A 43 -19.33 7.12 4.36
CA GLU A 43 -18.24 7.22 3.40
C GLU A 43 -18.77 6.93 1.99
N THR A 44 -18.30 7.71 1.01
CA THR A 44 -18.49 7.46 -0.43
C THR A 44 -17.31 8.02 -1.21
N TYR A 45 -17.04 7.42 -2.37
CA TYR A 45 -15.92 7.74 -3.25
C TYR A 45 -16.42 8.42 -4.51
N GLU A 46 -15.88 9.61 -4.82
CA GLU A 46 -16.18 10.29 -6.08
C GLU A 46 -15.28 9.76 -7.20
N ASN A 47 -15.88 9.20 -8.25
CA ASN A 47 -15.17 8.69 -9.40
C ASN A 47 -15.11 9.74 -10.51
N GLN A 48 -13.92 9.93 -11.07
CA GLN A 48 -13.69 10.78 -12.25
C GLN A 48 -12.79 10.03 -13.23
N THR A 49 -12.98 10.27 -14.52
CA THR A 49 -12.10 9.78 -15.58
C THR A 49 -11.60 10.95 -16.41
N LYS A 50 -10.38 10.81 -16.94
CA LYS A 50 -9.76 11.79 -17.83
C LYS A 50 -9.72 11.20 -19.23
N LEU A 51 -10.59 11.71 -20.11
CA LEU A 51 -10.57 11.29 -21.50
C LEU A 51 -9.40 11.98 -22.23
N ALA A 52 -8.61 11.19 -22.96
CA ALA A 52 -7.43 11.64 -23.69
C ALA A 52 -7.72 12.82 -24.64
N LEU A 53 -8.93 12.88 -25.21
CA LEU A 53 -9.36 13.93 -26.14
C LEU A 53 -9.88 15.21 -25.46
N VAL A 54 -10.28 15.14 -24.18
CA VAL A 54 -10.94 16.25 -23.46
C VAL A 54 -10.01 16.91 -22.44
N GLY A 55 -8.96 16.19 -21.99
CA GLY A 55 -7.89 16.76 -21.16
C GLY A 55 -8.27 17.13 -19.72
N ASN A 56 -9.56 17.16 -19.37
CA ASN A 56 -10.06 17.50 -18.05
C ASN A 56 -10.62 16.26 -17.32
N TRP A 57 -10.48 16.25 -16.00
CA TRP A 57 -11.15 15.26 -15.14
C TRP A 57 -12.66 15.54 -15.12
N GLY A 58 -13.46 14.49 -15.29
CA GLY A 58 -14.91 14.62 -15.26
C GLY A 58 -15.61 13.27 -15.14
N THR A 59 -16.94 13.31 -15.28
CA THR A 59 -17.77 12.09 -15.21
C THR A 59 -18.10 11.49 -16.58
N THR A 60 -17.73 12.20 -17.65
CA THR A 60 -17.96 11.76 -19.03
C THR A 60 -17.12 10.53 -19.35
N GLY A 61 -17.77 9.44 -19.75
CA GLY A 61 -17.11 8.18 -20.09
C GLY A 61 -16.84 7.26 -18.90
N LEU A 62 -17.36 7.56 -17.71
CA LEU A 62 -17.32 6.61 -16.60
C LEU A 62 -18.15 5.36 -16.91
N THR A 63 -17.54 4.19 -16.71
CA THR A 63 -18.21 2.88 -16.73
C THR A 63 -18.68 2.46 -15.33
N TYR A 64 -18.34 3.23 -14.30
CA TYR A 64 -18.68 3.01 -12.88
C TYR A 64 -19.58 4.14 -12.35
N PRO A 65 -20.28 3.96 -11.21
CA PRO A 65 -21.09 5.02 -10.61
C PRO A 65 -20.27 6.27 -10.28
N LYS A 66 -20.85 7.47 -10.46
CA LYS A 66 -20.21 8.75 -10.06
C LYS A 66 -19.78 8.77 -8.59
N TYR A 67 -20.62 8.23 -7.72
CA TYR A 67 -20.32 8.02 -6.31
C TYR A 67 -20.48 6.54 -5.98
N SER A 68 -19.45 5.92 -5.40
CA SER A 68 -19.44 4.49 -5.11
C SER A 68 -19.00 4.15 -3.68
N ASP A 69 -19.12 2.88 -3.33
CA ASP A 69 -18.33 2.27 -2.26
C ASP A 69 -16.85 2.17 -2.64
N VAL A 70 -16.05 1.69 -1.70
CA VAL A 70 -14.60 1.51 -1.87
C VAL A 70 -14.25 0.56 -3.03
N THR A 71 -15.13 -0.39 -3.35
CA THR A 71 -14.87 -1.34 -4.45
C THR A 71 -15.13 -0.75 -5.83
N GLY A 72 -15.71 0.45 -5.91
CA GLY A 72 -16.09 1.08 -7.18
C GLY A 72 -17.38 0.51 -7.80
N ARG A 73 -18.08 -0.42 -7.12
CA ARG A 73 -19.16 -1.21 -7.72
C ARG A 73 -20.55 -0.79 -7.25
N ILE A 74 -20.69 -0.47 -5.98
CA ILE A 74 -21.98 -0.15 -5.37
C ILE A 74 -22.19 1.36 -5.48
N ARG A 75 -23.31 1.77 -6.06
CA ARG A 75 -23.68 3.20 -6.19
C ARG A 75 -24.11 3.77 -4.83
N LEU A 76 -23.36 4.75 -4.33
CA LEU A 76 -23.57 5.37 -3.00
C LEU A 76 -23.58 6.91 -3.09
N PRO A 77 -24.58 7.55 -3.69
CA PRO A 77 -24.58 9.00 -3.80
C PRO A 77 -24.78 9.65 -2.42
N LYS A 78 -24.18 10.82 -2.19
CA LYS A 78 -24.14 11.51 -0.88
C LYS A 78 -25.52 11.70 -0.23
N ASP A 79 -26.55 11.91 -1.05
CA ASP A 79 -27.95 12.10 -0.67
C ASP A 79 -28.69 10.79 -0.31
N SER A 80 -28.11 9.63 -0.59
CA SER A 80 -28.67 8.33 -0.18
C SER A 80 -28.45 8.01 1.30
N PHE A 81 -27.51 8.69 1.96
CA PHE A 81 -27.21 8.46 3.37
C PHE A 81 -28.18 9.20 4.27
N ARG A 82 -28.79 8.47 5.21
CA ARG A 82 -29.66 9.04 6.25
C ARG A 82 -29.15 8.60 7.62
N PRO A 83 -29.13 9.50 8.63
CA PRO A 83 -28.83 9.10 9.98
C PRO A 83 -29.81 8.03 10.46
N SER A 84 -29.30 7.05 11.21
CA SER A 84 -30.14 6.07 11.89
C SER A 84 -30.99 6.74 12.98
N ALA A 85 -32.04 6.08 13.44
CA ALA A 85 -32.89 6.61 14.52
C ALA A 85 -32.03 6.99 15.74
N GLY A 86 -32.17 8.22 16.22
CA GLY A 86 -31.38 8.76 17.34
C GLY A 86 -30.03 9.37 16.97
N TRP A 87 -29.61 9.32 15.70
CA TRP A 87 -28.38 9.96 15.21
C TRP A 87 -28.67 11.23 14.43
N ALA A 88 -27.73 12.18 14.46
CA ALA A 88 -27.74 13.39 13.64
C ALA A 88 -26.35 13.60 13.01
N TRP A 89 -26.30 14.24 11.85
CA TRP A 89 -25.03 14.58 11.22
C TRP A 89 -24.28 15.60 12.07
N ALA A 90 -23.00 15.33 12.34
CA ALA A 90 -22.13 16.24 13.08
C ALA A 90 -21.66 17.43 12.23
N GLY A 91 -21.76 17.34 10.90
CA GLY A 91 -21.37 18.37 9.94
C GLY A 91 -21.60 17.93 8.50
N ASP A 92 -21.22 18.79 7.55
CA ASP A 92 -21.30 18.51 6.12
C ASP A 92 -20.27 17.48 5.66
N TRP A 93 -20.45 16.99 4.42
CA TRP A 93 -19.46 16.15 3.77
C TRP A 93 -18.11 16.86 3.66
N PHE A 94 -17.06 16.19 4.12
CA PHE A 94 -15.68 16.62 3.92
C PHE A 94 -14.87 15.52 3.25
N VAL A 95 -13.81 15.89 2.56
CA VAL A 95 -12.85 14.94 2.01
C VAL A 95 -11.88 14.58 3.12
N CYS A 96 -11.76 13.28 3.42
CA CYS A 96 -10.83 12.77 4.43
C CYS A 96 -9.83 11.83 3.76
N PRO A 97 -8.72 12.35 3.20
CA PRO A 97 -7.71 11.52 2.55
C PRO A 97 -7.19 10.44 3.51
N GLU A 98 -7.12 10.76 4.80
CA GLU A 98 -6.59 9.89 5.84
C GLU A 98 -7.38 8.59 6.04
N ARG A 99 -8.65 8.53 5.61
CA ARG A 99 -9.52 7.35 5.76
C ARG A 99 -9.59 6.49 4.52
N THR A 100 -9.44 7.10 3.35
CA THR A 100 -9.14 6.40 2.09
C THR A 100 -7.85 5.61 2.19
N LEU A 101 -6.89 6.10 3.00
CA LEU A 101 -5.63 5.40 3.26
C LEU A 101 -5.82 4.01 3.84
N LEU A 102 -6.94 3.65 4.47
CA LEU A 102 -7.14 2.31 5.05
C LEU A 102 -7.06 1.18 4.01
N HIS A 103 -7.07 1.51 2.71
CA HIS A 103 -6.98 0.57 1.60
C HIS A 103 -5.72 0.75 0.74
N ASP A 104 -4.89 1.75 1.04
CA ASP A 104 -3.58 1.90 0.41
C ASP A 104 -2.61 0.88 1.01
N VAL A 105 -1.62 0.40 0.26
CA VAL A 105 -0.55 -0.46 0.80
C VAL A 105 0.18 0.23 1.96
N ASP A 106 0.15 1.56 1.99
CA ASP A 106 0.78 2.38 3.02
C ASP A 106 -0.19 2.86 4.12
N ALA A 107 -1.37 2.24 4.24
CA ALA A 107 -2.37 2.51 5.26
C ALA A 107 -1.80 2.54 6.68
N GLY A 108 -1.80 3.69 7.36
CA GLY A 108 -1.31 3.77 8.74
C GLY A 108 0.21 3.57 8.90
N HIS A 109 0.95 3.44 7.80
CA HIS A 109 2.40 3.36 7.81
C HIS A 109 3.01 4.76 7.79
N LEU A 110 3.89 5.06 8.74
CA LEU A 110 4.73 6.28 8.73
C LEU A 110 5.99 6.09 7.89
N SER A 111 6.37 4.84 7.61
CA SER A 111 7.52 4.44 6.82
C SER A 111 7.15 3.23 5.97
N PHE A 112 7.64 3.19 4.73
CA PHE A 112 7.39 2.13 3.77
C PHE A 112 8.67 1.81 3.00
N VAL A 113 8.94 0.53 2.79
CA VAL A 113 10.09 0.07 2.00
C VAL A 113 9.62 -0.17 0.57
N GLU A 114 10.02 0.70 -0.34
CA GLU A 114 9.81 0.47 -1.77
C GLU A 114 10.71 -0.69 -2.21
N GLU A 115 10.19 -1.57 -3.07
CA GLU A 115 10.95 -2.71 -3.58
C GLU A 115 10.73 -2.95 -5.07
N VAL A 116 11.81 -3.27 -5.77
CA VAL A 116 11.76 -3.73 -7.16
C VAL A 116 12.80 -4.81 -7.43
N PHE A 117 12.53 -5.66 -8.41
CA PHE A 117 13.45 -6.72 -8.81
C PHE A 117 14.07 -6.38 -10.16
N GLU A 118 15.40 -6.26 -10.20
CA GLU A 118 16.17 -6.23 -11.44
C GLU A 118 16.33 -7.67 -11.95
N ASN A 119 16.01 -7.94 -13.20
CA ASN A 119 15.95 -9.27 -13.79
C ASN A 119 16.92 -9.41 -14.96
N GLN A 120 17.57 -10.57 -15.03
CA GLN A 120 18.43 -10.95 -16.14
C GLN A 120 18.16 -12.40 -16.55
N VAL A 121 18.39 -12.68 -17.83
CA VAL A 121 18.20 -14.02 -18.40
C VAL A 121 19.45 -14.50 -19.12
N ARG A 122 19.52 -15.80 -19.32
CA ARG A 122 20.52 -16.42 -20.19
C ARG A 122 19.98 -17.72 -20.77
N LEU A 123 20.64 -18.18 -21.84
CA LEU A 123 20.62 -19.61 -22.19
C LEU A 123 21.50 -20.39 -21.22
N PRO A 124 21.21 -21.68 -20.94
CA PRO A 124 22.05 -22.50 -20.06
C PRO A 124 23.54 -22.44 -20.46
N GLY A 125 24.40 -22.14 -19.49
CA GLY A 125 25.84 -21.95 -19.69
C GLY A 125 26.27 -20.65 -20.39
N GLY A 126 25.33 -19.79 -20.78
CA GLY A 126 25.59 -18.49 -21.41
C GLY A 126 25.90 -17.37 -20.42
N GLN A 127 26.13 -16.18 -20.97
CA GLN A 127 26.26 -14.95 -20.19
C GLN A 127 24.89 -14.36 -19.83
N TRP A 128 24.82 -13.72 -18.68
CA TRP A 128 23.62 -12.99 -18.24
C TRP A 128 23.43 -11.72 -19.05
N ILE A 129 22.23 -11.51 -19.58
CA ILE A 129 21.84 -10.31 -20.34
C ILE A 129 20.65 -9.61 -19.67
N HIS A 130 20.61 -8.29 -19.76
CA HIS A 130 19.46 -7.49 -19.35
C HIS A 130 18.26 -7.77 -20.26
N MET A 131 17.08 -7.89 -19.66
CA MET A 131 15.84 -8.00 -20.41
C MET A 131 15.32 -6.63 -20.84
N THR A 132 14.50 -6.60 -21.89
CA THR A 132 13.74 -5.39 -22.29
C THR A 132 12.84 -4.88 -21.16
N ASP A 133 12.31 -5.80 -20.34
CA ASP A 133 11.57 -5.54 -19.11
C ASP A 133 12.42 -5.93 -17.90
N ALA A 134 13.52 -5.20 -17.68
CA ALA A 134 14.49 -5.54 -16.65
C ALA A 134 13.96 -5.39 -15.23
N TYR A 135 12.90 -4.61 -14.98
CA TYR A 135 12.38 -4.38 -13.63
C TYR A 135 10.96 -4.92 -13.45
N THR A 136 10.75 -5.66 -12.36
CA THR A 136 9.44 -6.22 -11.99
C THR A 136 9.14 -6.06 -10.50
N ASP A 137 7.87 -6.17 -10.12
CA ASP A 137 7.47 -6.41 -8.73
C ASP A 137 7.81 -7.87 -8.30
N VAL A 138 7.44 -8.23 -7.07
CA VAL A 138 7.64 -9.58 -6.52
C VAL A 138 6.90 -10.67 -7.31
N ASN A 139 5.77 -10.34 -7.95
CA ASN A 139 4.92 -11.24 -8.75
C ASN A 139 5.43 -11.39 -10.19
N GLY A 140 6.38 -10.56 -10.60
CA GLY A 140 6.92 -10.52 -11.95
C GLY A 140 6.20 -9.54 -12.88
N GLU A 141 5.27 -8.75 -12.38
CA GLU A 141 4.63 -7.70 -13.17
C GLU A 141 5.60 -6.55 -13.43
N LYS A 142 5.57 -5.99 -14.64
CA LYS A 142 6.51 -4.96 -15.05
C LYS A 142 6.31 -3.69 -14.23
N VAL A 143 7.41 -3.11 -13.76
CA VAL A 143 7.44 -1.82 -13.08
C VAL A 143 8.47 -0.88 -13.72
N LEU A 144 8.51 0.37 -13.27
CA LEU A 144 9.50 1.34 -13.70
C LEU A 144 10.91 0.92 -13.23
N PRO A 145 11.98 1.28 -13.98
CA PRO A 145 13.34 1.19 -13.47
C PRO A 145 13.49 1.92 -12.14
N LYS A 146 14.33 1.40 -11.25
CA LYS A 146 14.49 1.97 -9.89
C LYS A 146 14.90 3.45 -9.89
N GLU A 147 15.64 3.89 -10.91
CA GLU A 147 16.06 5.28 -11.10
C GLU A 147 14.91 6.22 -11.48
N GLU A 148 13.83 5.68 -12.04
CA GLU A 148 12.66 6.43 -12.51
C GLU A 148 11.51 6.41 -11.47
N ILE A 149 11.66 5.69 -10.36
CA ILE A 149 10.66 5.62 -9.30
C ILE A 149 10.76 6.89 -8.44
N GLU A 150 9.72 7.71 -8.55
CA GLU A 150 9.56 8.92 -7.75
C GLU A 150 8.91 8.62 -6.40
N CYS A 151 9.22 9.46 -5.40
CA CYS A 151 8.56 9.36 -4.11
C CYS A 151 7.11 9.84 -4.25
N PRO A 152 6.10 9.07 -3.78
CA PRO A 152 4.71 9.50 -3.86
C PRO A 152 4.47 10.83 -3.13
N PRO A 153 3.47 11.64 -3.55
CA PRO A 153 3.11 12.87 -2.84
C PRO A 153 2.82 12.62 -1.35
N GLY A 154 3.32 13.50 -0.47
CA GLY A 154 3.20 13.33 0.98
C GLY A 154 4.21 12.35 1.59
N TRP A 155 5.15 11.83 0.79
CA TRP A 155 6.27 11.00 1.23
C TRP A 155 7.60 11.64 0.85
N LYS A 156 8.65 11.28 1.58
CA LYS A 156 10.05 11.58 1.25
C LYS A 156 10.90 10.33 1.37
N TRP A 157 11.89 10.19 0.49
CA TRP A 157 12.91 9.16 0.65
C TRP A 157 13.66 9.40 1.97
N GLU A 158 13.75 8.36 2.78
CA GLU A 158 14.58 8.34 3.99
C GLU A 158 15.99 7.85 3.61
N ASP A 159 16.08 6.83 2.75
CA ASP A 159 17.34 6.36 2.19
C ASP A 159 17.79 7.22 1.00
N LEU A 160 19.06 7.61 1.00
CA LEU A 160 19.67 8.43 -0.06
C LEU A 160 19.71 7.71 -1.41
N GLU A 161 19.96 6.41 -1.41
CA GLU A 161 20.12 5.59 -2.61
C GLU A 161 19.34 4.28 -2.46
N TRP A 162 19.10 3.61 -3.58
CA TRP A 162 18.61 2.24 -3.57
C TRP A 162 19.70 1.30 -3.09
N ASP A 163 19.34 0.36 -2.22
CA ASP A 163 20.25 -0.67 -1.72
C ASP A 163 19.78 -2.07 -2.11
N THR A 164 20.70 -3.02 -2.12
CA THR A 164 20.41 -4.43 -2.39
C THR A 164 20.21 -5.17 -1.07
N ASP A 165 19.11 -5.92 -0.94
CA ASP A 165 18.82 -6.68 0.28
C ASP A 165 19.65 -7.97 0.37
N LEU A 166 20.85 -7.87 0.95
CA LEU A 166 21.77 -9.00 1.18
C LEU A 166 21.40 -9.86 2.38
N ASN A 167 20.39 -9.49 3.17
CA ASN A 167 19.94 -10.31 4.31
C ASN A 167 19.04 -11.49 3.89
N ARG A 168 18.64 -11.52 2.62
CA ARG A 168 17.85 -12.62 2.04
C ARG A 168 18.73 -13.78 1.58
N ALA A 169 18.08 -14.86 1.16
CA ALA A 169 18.72 -16.01 0.53
C ALA A 169 19.17 -15.68 -0.90
N VAL A 170 20.22 -14.88 -1.02
CA VAL A 170 20.84 -14.42 -2.27
C VAL A 170 22.34 -14.72 -2.30
N ASP A 171 22.99 -14.54 -3.44
CA ASP A 171 24.44 -14.56 -3.54
C ASP A 171 25.09 -13.27 -2.97
N GLU A 172 26.42 -13.21 -2.97
CA GLU A 172 27.20 -12.05 -2.49
C GLU A 172 26.91 -10.73 -3.22
N LYS A 173 26.26 -10.80 -4.40
CA LYS A 173 25.90 -9.66 -5.24
C LYS A 173 24.39 -9.37 -5.20
N GLY A 174 23.64 -10.10 -4.37
CA GLY A 174 22.21 -9.97 -4.18
C GLY A 174 21.32 -10.67 -5.21
N TRP A 175 21.88 -11.56 -6.03
CA TRP A 175 21.13 -12.33 -7.00
C TRP A 175 20.54 -13.60 -6.38
N GLU A 176 19.29 -13.87 -6.73
CA GLU A 176 18.68 -15.18 -6.60
C GLU A 176 18.38 -15.76 -8.00
N TYR A 177 18.45 -17.08 -8.12
CA TYR A 177 18.47 -17.76 -9.40
C TYR A 177 17.27 -18.69 -9.57
N GLY A 178 16.71 -18.69 -10.77
CA GLY A 178 15.50 -19.45 -11.10
C GLY A 178 15.60 -20.18 -12.43
N LEU A 179 14.82 -21.24 -12.54
CA LEU A 179 14.61 -21.99 -13.78
C LEU A 179 13.12 -21.92 -14.14
N THR A 180 12.83 -21.56 -15.39
CA THR A 180 11.47 -21.64 -15.91
C THR A 180 11.21 -23.07 -16.39
N ILE A 181 10.23 -23.75 -15.79
CA ILE A 181 9.86 -25.12 -16.14
C ILE A 181 8.53 -25.08 -16.91
N PRO A 182 8.48 -25.49 -18.19
CA PRO A 182 7.23 -25.54 -18.94
C PRO A 182 6.15 -26.36 -18.22
N PRO A 183 4.87 -25.95 -18.26
CA PRO A 183 4.28 -24.91 -19.12
C PRO A 183 4.40 -23.48 -18.57
N GLU A 184 5.11 -23.27 -17.46
CA GLU A 184 5.22 -21.95 -16.84
C GLU A 184 5.98 -20.96 -17.74
N ARG A 185 5.60 -19.68 -17.63
CA ARG A 185 6.25 -18.60 -18.37
C ARG A 185 7.37 -17.91 -17.59
N ARG A 186 7.45 -18.14 -16.27
CA ARG A 186 8.39 -17.50 -15.35
C ARG A 186 8.84 -18.49 -14.26
N PRO A 187 10.00 -18.29 -13.62
CA PRO A 187 10.40 -19.09 -12.46
C PRO A 187 9.41 -18.94 -11.30
N LYS A 188 9.07 -20.05 -10.65
CA LYS A 188 8.25 -20.08 -9.42
C LYS A 188 9.09 -20.23 -8.15
N ALA A 189 10.36 -20.59 -8.30
CA ALA A 189 11.27 -20.82 -7.19
C ALA A 189 12.62 -20.17 -7.49
N TRP A 190 13.24 -19.65 -6.43
CA TRP A 190 14.49 -18.91 -6.46
C TRP A 190 15.44 -19.49 -5.42
N VAL A 191 16.73 -19.57 -5.75
CA VAL A 191 17.77 -20.12 -4.87
C VAL A 191 19.00 -19.20 -4.84
N PRO A 192 19.77 -19.17 -3.73
CA PRO A 192 20.92 -18.28 -3.58
C PRO A 192 22.14 -18.67 -4.43
N ALA A 193 22.29 -19.96 -4.75
CA ALA A 193 23.49 -20.47 -5.41
C ALA A 193 23.32 -20.60 -6.93
N GLU A 194 24.20 -19.95 -7.69
CA GLU A 194 24.21 -20.07 -9.15
C GLU A 194 24.52 -21.51 -9.60
N LYS A 195 23.80 -21.97 -10.63
CA LYS A 195 24.07 -23.22 -11.34
C LYS A 195 24.00 -22.98 -12.84
N MET A 196 24.77 -23.74 -13.60
CA MET A 196 24.92 -23.56 -15.05
C MET A 196 23.59 -23.67 -15.81
N TYR A 197 22.63 -24.44 -15.29
CA TYR A 197 21.32 -24.62 -15.90
C TYR A 197 20.31 -23.51 -15.55
N HIS A 198 20.59 -22.62 -14.59
CA HIS A 198 19.68 -21.51 -14.32
C HIS A 198 19.62 -20.56 -15.51
N THR A 199 18.40 -20.19 -15.89
CA THR A 199 18.12 -19.34 -17.06
C THR A 199 17.64 -17.96 -16.68
N ASN A 200 17.29 -17.75 -15.40
CA ASN A 200 16.83 -16.47 -14.87
C ASN A 200 17.59 -16.15 -13.59
N ARG A 201 17.87 -14.88 -13.35
CA ARG A 201 18.24 -14.36 -12.05
C ARG A 201 17.55 -13.04 -11.79
N ARG A 202 17.27 -12.73 -10.53
CA ARG A 202 16.76 -11.43 -10.13
C ARG A 202 17.43 -10.91 -8.87
N ARG A 203 17.48 -9.60 -8.71
CA ARG A 203 18.08 -8.90 -7.57
C ARG A 203 17.09 -7.90 -7.00
N ARG A 204 16.84 -8.01 -5.69
CA ARG A 204 15.91 -7.13 -4.96
C ARG A 204 16.60 -5.83 -4.59
N TRP A 205 16.10 -4.74 -5.14
CA TRP A 205 16.45 -3.37 -4.75
C TRP A 205 15.40 -2.85 -3.79
N VAL A 206 15.84 -2.18 -2.73
CA VAL A 206 14.98 -1.57 -1.72
C VAL A 206 15.35 -0.11 -1.49
N ARG A 207 14.36 0.69 -1.11
CA ARG A 207 14.59 2.05 -0.65
C ARG A 207 13.52 2.47 0.34
N LEU A 208 13.91 2.94 1.52
CA LEU A 208 12.98 3.40 2.55
C LEU A 208 12.46 4.79 2.22
N ARG A 209 11.14 4.96 2.29
CA ARG A 209 10.46 6.25 2.32
C ARG A 209 9.68 6.43 3.61
N ARG A 210 9.51 7.69 4.01
CA ARG A 210 8.79 8.11 5.21
C ARG A 210 7.74 9.15 4.85
N ARG A 211 6.61 9.16 5.57
CA ARG A 211 5.63 10.22 5.42
C ARG A 211 6.23 11.57 5.80
N ASP A 212 5.87 12.58 5.01
CA ASP A 212 6.18 13.95 5.32
C ASP A 212 5.15 14.52 6.29
N LEU A 213 5.56 14.67 7.56
CA LEU A 213 4.67 15.11 8.64
C LEU A 213 4.18 16.56 8.46
N GLU A 214 4.95 17.41 7.76
CA GLU A 214 4.54 18.79 7.49
C GLU A 214 3.38 18.85 6.46
N HIS A 215 3.34 17.89 5.53
CA HIS A 215 2.24 17.72 4.59
C HIS A 215 0.98 17.16 5.27
N MET A 216 1.14 16.33 6.29
CA MET A 216 0.04 15.79 7.10
C MET A 216 -0.66 16.89 7.91
N ASP A 217 0.08 17.84 8.49
CA ASP A 217 -0.50 18.90 9.32
C ASP A 217 -1.22 19.99 8.52
N THR A 218 -0.86 20.18 7.25
CA THR A 218 -1.56 21.11 6.34
C THR A 218 -2.84 20.52 5.76
N SER A 219 -2.92 19.19 5.62
CA SER A 219 -4.12 18.46 5.19
C SER A 219 -5.17 18.32 6.31
N ARG A 220 -4.81 18.63 7.55
CA ARG A 220 -5.66 18.57 8.75
C ARG A 220 -6.32 19.90 9.12
N LYS A 221 -5.96 21.00 8.46
CA LYS A 221 -6.53 22.34 8.66
C LYS A 221 -7.60 22.62 7.62
#